data_AF-A0A7C7ADC0-F1
#
_entry.id   AF-A0A7C7ADC0-F1
#
_cell.length_a   1.000
_cell.length_b   1.000
_cell.length_c   1.000
_cell.angle_alpha   90.00
_cell.angle_beta   90.00
_cell.angle_gamma   90.00
#
_symmetry.space_group_name_H-M   'P 1'
#
loop_
_entity.id
_entity.type
_entity.pdbx_description
1 polymer ?
#
loop_
_entity_poly.entity_id
_entity_poly.type
_entity_poly.pdbx_seq_one_letter_code
_entity_poly.pdbx_strand_id
1 'polypeptide(L)'
;MFRPGFDNTKYLEEQTEEILKRVEHFNKKLYLEFGGKLFYDYHAARVLPGYDPNVKVRLLHKLKDKAEIILCIYAGDIERRKIRADFGITYEMDALKLIDNLRAWNLDIAGVVITRYKDQPAARLFINTLMLRNIKVYVHRPTPGYPTDVNAILSDEGFGANEYIETTKTLVI
;
A
#
# COMPACT_ATOMS: atom_id res chain seq x y z
N MET A 1 16.91 13.26 32.73
CA MET A 1 16.73 13.60 31.30
C MET A 1 16.39 12.30 30.58
N PHE A 2 15.21 12.21 29.94
CA PHE A 2 14.80 11.00 29.22
C PHE A 2 15.66 10.88 27.96
N ARG A 3 16.52 9.86 27.88
CA ARG A 3 17.29 9.58 26.67
C ARG A 3 16.42 8.70 25.76
N PRO A 4 16.05 9.16 24.56
CA PRO A 4 15.25 8.33 23.66
C PRO A 4 16.04 7.08 23.27
N GLY A 5 15.38 5.92 23.30
CA GLY A 5 15.93 4.63 22.85
C GLY A 5 15.83 4.44 21.33
N PHE A 6 15.10 5.33 20.64
CA PHE A 6 14.94 5.35 19.20
C PHE A 6 15.16 6.76 18.64
N ASP A 7 15.98 6.85 17.58
CA ASP A 7 16.28 8.11 16.88
C ASP A 7 15.56 8.14 15.53
N ASN A 8 14.52 8.97 15.43
CA ASN A 8 13.75 9.10 14.19
C ASN A 8 14.55 9.72 13.05
N THR A 9 15.48 10.63 13.34
CA THR A 9 16.28 11.29 12.29
C THR A 9 17.20 10.25 11.66
N LYS A 10 17.93 9.51 12.50
CA LYS A 10 18.80 8.42 12.05
C LYS A 10 18.01 7.35 11.28
N TYR A 11 16.86 6.93 11.80
CA TYR A 11 15.99 5.98 11.11
C TYR A 11 15.57 6.48 9.72
N LEU A 12 15.14 7.74 9.61
CA LEU A 12 14.69 8.30 8.34
C LEU A 12 15.84 8.39 7.32
N GLU A 13 17.04 8.72 7.76
CA GLU A 13 18.24 8.77 6.91
C GLU A 13 18.63 7.37 6.42
N GLU A 14 18.88 6.44 7.34
CA GLU A 14 19.32 5.08 7.01
C GLU A 14 18.25 4.34 6.20
N GLN A 15 16.98 4.42 6.58
CA GLN A 15 15.91 3.72 5.87
C GLN A 15 15.67 4.29 4.47
N THR A 16 15.80 5.60 4.27
CA THR A 16 15.72 6.21 2.93
C THR A 16 16.89 5.73 2.07
N GLU A 17 18.11 5.77 2.61
CA GLU A 17 19.31 5.35 1.90
C GLU A 17 19.23 3.87 1.49
N GLU A 18 18.85 2.98 2.41
CA GLU A 18 18.75 1.55 2.13
C GLU A 18 17.66 1.20 1.12
N ILE A 19 16.52 1.90 1.14
CA ILE A 19 15.48 1.74 0.12
C ILE A 19 16.01 2.16 -1.26
N LEU A 20 16.67 3.32 -1.36
CA LEU A 20 17.19 3.79 -2.64
C LEU A 20 18.33 2.92 -3.17
N LYS A 21 19.23 2.43 -2.30
CA LYS A 21 20.23 1.42 -2.67
C LYS A 21 19.57 0.15 -3.22
N ARG A 22 18.47 -0.29 -2.61
CA ARG A 22 17.75 -1.48 -3.07
C ARG A 22 17.12 -1.27 -4.45
N VAL A 23 16.59 -0.08 -4.74
CA VAL A 23 16.07 0.27 -6.07
C VAL A 23 17.16 0.15 -7.14
N GLU A 24 18.36 0.68 -6.88
CA GLU A 24 19.49 0.59 -7.81
C GLU A 24 19.93 -0.85 -8.07
N HIS A 25 19.81 -1.74 -7.08
CA HIS A 25 20.16 -3.15 -7.22
C HIS A 25 19.25 -3.92 -8.20
N PHE A 26 17.98 -3.54 -8.33
CA PHE A 26 16.99 -4.23 -9.16
C PHE A 26 16.76 -3.55 -10.52
N ASN A 27 17.82 -3.14 -11.20
CA ASN A 27 17.74 -2.47 -12.51
C ASN A 27 16.78 -1.26 -12.52
N LYS A 28 16.75 -0.50 -11.41
CA LYS A 28 16.00 0.75 -11.25
C LYS A 28 14.46 0.60 -11.27
N LYS A 29 13.91 -0.57 -10.94
CA LYS A 29 12.48 -0.70 -10.60
C LYS A 29 12.29 -1.62 -9.38
N LEU A 30 11.63 -1.11 -8.35
CA LEU A 30 11.31 -1.87 -7.14
C LEU A 30 9.84 -1.66 -6.77
N TYR A 31 9.11 -2.76 -6.62
CA TYR A 31 7.81 -2.80 -5.93
C TYR A 31 8.06 -3.25 -4.49
N LEU A 32 7.78 -2.38 -3.52
CA LEU A 32 8.10 -2.57 -2.11
C LEU A 32 6.82 -2.59 -1.28
N GLU A 33 6.45 -3.76 -0.78
CA GLU A 33 5.30 -3.89 0.11
C GLU A 33 5.52 -3.17 1.44
N PHE A 34 4.66 -2.20 1.75
CA PHE A 34 4.62 -1.54 3.06
C PHE A 34 3.58 -2.19 3.97
N GLY A 35 4.03 -3.11 4.80
CA GLY A 35 3.20 -3.78 5.81
C GLY A 35 2.90 -2.93 7.05
N GLY A 36 1.75 -3.22 7.68
CA GLY A 36 1.36 -2.67 8.98
C GLY A 36 0.73 -1.27 8.93
N LYS A 37 0.73 -0.58 10.08
CA LYS A 37 0.15 0.77 10.18
C LYS A 37 1.14 1.80 9.62
N LEU A 38 0.72 2.57 8.63
CA LEU A 38 1.46 3.74 8.12
C LEU A 38 1.33 4.93 9.07
N PHE A 39 0.09 5.19 9.51
CA PHE A 39 -0.25 6.26 10.44
C PHE A 39 -0.53 5.69 11.83
N TYR A 40 -0.21 6.47 12.86
CA TYR A 40 -0.60 6.19 14.24
C TYR A 40 -0.14 4.81 14.75
N ASP A 41 1.11 4.44 14.46
CA ASP A 41 1.72 3.21 14.98
C ASP A 41 2.11 3.37 16.46
N TYR A 42 1.08 3.49 17.31
CA TYR A 42 1.23 3.61 18.75
C TYR A 42 1.77 2.34 19.40
N HIS A 43 1.72 1.19 18.71
CA HIS A 43 2.37 -0.02 19.21
C HIS A 43 3.89 0.18 19.18
N ALA A 44 4.46 0.54 18.02
CA ALA A 44 5.88 0.84 17.90
C ALA A 44 6.31 1.98 18.84
N ALA A 45 5.51 3.06 18.95
CA ALA A 45 5.82 4.17 19.85
C ALA A 45 5.92 3.78 21.34
N ARG A 46 5.13 2.79 21.79
CA ARG A 46 5.24 2.25 23.16
C ARG A 46 6.44 1.32 23.33
N VAL A 47 6.78 0.56 22.30
CA VAL A 47 7.85 -0.46 22.33
C VAL A 47 9.24 0.17 22.15
N LEU A 48 9.34 1.23 21.34
CA LEU A 48 10.57 1.91 20.96
C LEU A 48 10.55 3.34 21.52
N PRO A 49 11.14 3.60 22.71
CA PRO A 49 11.05 4.91 23.36
C PRO A 49 11.62 6.03 22.49
N GLY A 50 10.77 6.94 22.03
CA GLY A 50 11.13 8.02 21.12
C GLY A 50 10.66 7.81 19.68
N TYR A 51 10.15 6.63 19.31
CA TYR A 51 9.57 6.39 17.98
C TYR A 51 8.32 7.25 17.75
N ASP A 52 8.33 8.01 16.67
CA ASP A 52 7.19 8.82 16.22
C ASP A 52 6.15 7.89 15.55
N PRO A 53 4.89 7.83 16.04
CA PRO A 53 3.84 7.00 15.46
C PRO A 53 3.61 7.19 13.94
N ASN A 54 4.05 8.32 13.37
CA ASN A 54 3.92 8.67 11.96
C ASN A 54 5.25 8.66 11.20
N VAL A 55 6.32 8.09 11.76
CA VAL A 55 7.66 8.10 11.13
C VAL A 55 7.67 7.42 9.75
N LYS A 56 6.83 6.40 9.53
CA LYS A 56 6.69 5.75 8.21
C LYS A 56 6.13 6.70 7.16
N VAL A 57 5.16 7.54 7.50
CA VAL A 57 4.63 8.54 6.56
C VAL A 57 5.65 9.65 6.30
N ARG A 58 6.45 10.01 7.31
CA ARG A 58 7.60 10.91 7.12
C ARG A 58 8.64 10.32 6.16
N LEU A 59 8.88 9.01 6.23
CA LEU A 59 9.71 8.28 5.27
C LEU A 59 9.11 8.33 3.86
N LEU A 60 7.82 8.04 3.70
CA LEU A 60 7.13 8.17 2.40
C LEU A 60 7.26 9.59 1.82
N HIS A 61 7.09 10.61 2.66
CA HIS A 61 7.25 12.00 2.24
C HIS A 61 8.69 12.31 1.77
N LYS A 62 9.73 11.72 2.37
CA LYS A 62 11.11 11.84 1.88
C LYS A 62 11.32 11.17 0.52
N LEU A 63 10.54 10.13 0.22
CA LEU A 63 10.61 9.37 -1.03
C LEU A 63 9.65 9.88 -2.12
N LYS A 64 8.82 10.89 -1.83
CA LYS A 64 7.68 11.30 -2.68
C LYS A 64 8.05 11.61 -4.13
N ASP A 65 9.23 12.16 -4.39
CA ASP A 65 9.66 12.53 -5.74
C ASP A 65 10.13 11.30 -6.55
N LYS A 66 10.46 10.20 -5.85
CA LYS A 66 10.98 8.95 -6.42
C LYS A 66 10.00 7.78 -6.33
N ALA A 67 8.91 7.91 -5.57
CA ALA A 67 7.97 6.84 -5.28
C ALA A 67 6.54 7.14 -5.76
N GLU A 68 5.89 6.13 -6.34
CA GLU A 68 4.44 6.09 -6.58
C GLU A 68 3.80 5.14 -5.57
N ILE A 69 2.60 5.46 -5.08
CA ILE A 69 1.90 4.64 -4.08
C ILE A 69 0.73 3.91 -4.74
N ILE A 70 0.64 2.60 -4.55
CA ILE A 70 -0.49 1.77 -4.96
C ILE A 70 -1.16 1.20 -3.72
N LEU A 71 -2.48 1.37 -3.62
CA LEU A 71 -3.25 0.79 -2.52
C LEU A 71 -3.92 -0.51 -2.96
N CYS A 72 -3.65 -1.60 -2.26
CA CYS A 72 -4.28 -2.89 -2.52
C CYS A 72 -5.41 -3.17 -1.52
N ILE A 73 -6.57 -3.59 -2.01
CA ILE A 73 -7.72 -3.99 -1.17
C ILE A 73 -8.35 -5.27 -1.71
N TYR A 74 -8.67 -6.20 -0.81
CA TYR A 74 -9.24 -7.50 -1.17
C TYR A 74 -10.76 -7.40 -1.41
N ALA A 75 -11.21 -7.79 -2.61
CA ALA A 75 -12.63 -7.76 -2.98
C ALA A 75 -13.53 -8.58 -2.04
N GLY A 76 -13.02 -9.69 -1.50
CA GLY A 76 -13.79 -10.52 -0.57
C GLY A 76 -14.03 -9.87 0.79
N ASP A 77 -13.10 -9.02 1.25
CA ASP A 77 -13.26 -8.28 2.50
C ASP A 77 -14.26 -7.12 2.34
N ILE A 78 -14.31 -6.51 1.15
CA ILE A 78 -15.36 -5.56 0.77
C ILE A 78 -16.73 -6.24 0.78
N GLU A 79 -16.86 -7.38 0.08
CA GLU A 79 -18.12 -8.10 -0.04
C GLU A 79 -18.68 -8.56 1.32
N ARG A 80 -17.79 -8.98 2.23
CA ARG A 80 -18.18 -9.39 3.59
C ARG A 80 -18.39 -8.22 4.55
N ARG A 81 -18.23 -6.96 4.08
CA ARG A 81 -18.24 -5.76 4.92
C ARG A 81 -17.34 -5.89 6.14
N LYS A 82 -16.14 -6.44 5.95
CA LYS A 82 -15.20 -6.73 7.04
C LYS A 82 -14.89 -5.43 7.78
N ILE A 83 -14.96 -5.50 9.11
CA ILE A 83 -14.66 -4.38 10.00
C ILE A 83 -13.20 -4.44 10.44
N ARG A 84 -12.52 -3.30 10.38
CA ARG A 84 -11.19 -3.13 10.94
C ARG A 84 -11.32 -2.85 12.44
N ALA A 85 -10.83 -3.77 13.27
CA ALA A 85 -10.98 -3.70 14.73
C ALA A 85 -10.42 -2.42 15.36
N ASP A 86 -9.36 -1.84 14.79
CA ASP A 86 -8.73 -0.62 15.30
C ASP A 86 -9.67 0.61 15.31
N PHE A 87 -10.56 0.71 14.31
CA PHE A 87 -11.35 1.92 14.06
C PHE A 87 -12.87 1.66 14.00
N GLY A 88 -13.30 0.40 13.98
CA GLY A 88 -14.71 0.05 13.88
C GLY A 88 -15.38 0.39 12.54
N ILE A 89 -14.59 0.64 11.49
CA ILE A 89 -15.07 0.98 10.14
C ILE A 89 -14.79 -0.16 9.15
N THR A 90 -15.51 -0.17 8.02
CA THR A 90 -15.26 -1.16 6.96
C THR A 90 -13.91 -0.91 6.29
N TYR A 91 -13.36 -1.94 5.63
CA TYR A 91 -12.12 -1.82 4.86
C TYR A 91 -12.23 -0.79 3.72
N GLU A 92 -13.41 -0.63 3.13
CA GLU A 92 -13.68 0.40 2.10
C GLU A 92 -13.51 1.82 2.66
N MET A 93 -14.11 2.07 3.83
CA MET A 93 -13.99 3.36 4.52
C MET A 93 -12.56 3.61 4.98
N ASP A 94 -11.87 2.57 5.44
CA ASP A 94 -10.46 2.64 5.85
C ASP A 94 -9.55 2.97 4.67
N ALA A 95 -9.77 2.40 3.49
CA ALA A 95 -9.05 2.74 2.26
C ALA A 95 -9.28 4.19 1.84
N LEU A 96 -10.53 4.67 1.85
CA LEU A 96 -10.85 6.08 1.56
C LEU A 96 -10.17 7.03 2.56
N LYS A 97 -10.23 6.71 3.86
CA LYS A 97 -9.57 7.48 4.91
C LYS A 97 -8.05 7.49 4.74
N LEU A 98 -7.46 6.37 4.33
CA LEU A 98 -6.03 6.30 4.04
C LEU A 98 -5.64 7.21 2.87
N ILE A 99 -6.42 7.22 1.80
CA ILE A 99 -6.21 8.11 0.64
C ILE A 99 -6.25 9.58 1.09
N ASP A 100 -7.28 9.95 1.85
CA ASP A 100 -7.44 11.32 2.34
C ASP A 100 -6.28 11.73 3.28
N ASN A 101 -5.84 10.83 4.15
CA ASN A 101 -4.68 11.06 5.03
C ASN A 101 -3.37 11.20 4.26
N LEU A 102 -3.14 10.38 3.22
CA LEU A 102 -1.94 10.51 2.38
C LEU A 102 -1.93 11.88 1.66
N ARG A 103 -3.07 12.28 1.09
CA ARG A 103 -3.20 13.58 0.40
C ARG A 103 -2.99 14.76 1.35
N ALA A 104 -3.44 14.67 2.60
CA ALA A 104 -3.15 15.67 3.63
C ALA A 104 -1.64 15.82 3.92
N TRP A 105 -0.85 14.79 3.63
CA TRP A 105 0.62 14.80 3.71
C TRP A 105 1.30 15.11 2.36
N ASN A 106 0.54 15.60 1.37
CA ASN A 106 1.03 15.86 0.02
C ASN A 106 1.63 14.62 -0.67
N LEU A 107 1.05 13.45 -0.35
CA LEU A 107 1.32 12.16 -0.99
C LEU A 107 0.06 11.76 -1.76
N ASP A 108 0.19 11.56 -3.08
CA ASP A 108 -0.92 11.04 -3.88
C ASP A 108 -0.68 9.57 -4.27
N ILE A 109 -1.74 8.91 -4.70
CA ILE A 109 -1.71 7.50 -5.12
C ILE A 109 -1.76 7.39 -6.64
N ALA A 110 -1.03 6.41 -7.18
CA ALA A 110 -1.11 6.04 -8.59
C ALA A 110 -2.40 5.28 -8.92
N GLY A 111 -3.01 4.64 -7.91
CA GLY A 111 -4.31 3.99 -8.03
C GLY A 111 -4.59 2.99 -6.91
N VAL A 112 -5.77 2.37 -7.01
CA VAL A 112 -6.21 1.31 -6.11
C VAL A 112 -6.33 0.01 -6.89
N VAL A 113 -5.78 -1.08 -6.36
CA VAL A 113 -5.92 -2.44 -6.92
C VAL A 113 -6.95 -3.21 -6.10
N ILE A 114 -8.06 -3.57 -6.74
CA ILE A 114 -9.04 -4.49 -6.18
C ILE A 114 -8.58 -5.91 -6.47
N THR A 115 -8.03 -6.59 -5.46
CA THR A 115 -7.44 -7.91 -5.62
C THR A 115 -8.48 -9.03 -5.49
N ARG A 116 -8.23 -10.13 -6.21
CA ARG A 116 -9.07 -11.34 -6.22
C ARG A 116 -10.54 -11.04 -6.50
N TYR A 117 -10.78 -10.11 -7.43
CA TYR A 117 -12.11 -9.71 -7.86
C TYR A 117 -12.82 -10.83 -8.63
N LYS A 118 -14.08 -11.07 -8.27
CA LYS A 118 -14.96 -12.08 -8.87
C LYS A 118 -16.33 -11.47 -9.22
N ASP A 119 -16.34 -10.20 -9.64
CA ASP A 119 -17.56 -9.50 -10.02
C ASP A 119 -18.57 -9.29 -8.88
N GLN A 120 -18.09 -9.25 -7.63
CA GLN A 120 -18.96 -9.12 -6.47
C GLN A 120 -19.68 -7.75 -6.46
N PRO A 121 -20.98 -7.69 -6.10
CA PRO A 121 -21.75 -6.44 -6.15
C PRO A 121 -21.18 -5.31 -5.29
N ALA A 122 -20.76 -5.58 -4.05
CA ALA A 122 -20.24 -4.52 -3.18
C ALA A 122 -18.90 -3.98 -3.70
N ALA A 123 -18.02 -4.86 -4.17
CA ALA A 123 -16.75 -4.45 -4.78
C ALA A 123 -16.98 -3.60 -6.04
N ARG A 124 -17.99 -3.91 -6.86
CA ARG A 124 -18.37 -3.08 -8.01
C ARG A 124 -18.86 -1.68 -7.60
N LEU A 125 -19.65 -1.58 -6.53
CA LEU A 125 -20.09 -0.27 -5.99
C LEU A 125 -18.89 0.54 -5.46
N PHE A 126 -17.94 -0.11 -4.80
CA PHE A 126 -16.73 0.54 -4.32
C PHE A 126 -15.85 1.04 -5.48
N ILE A 127 -15.68 0.25 -6.53
CA ILE A 127 -14.99 0.68 -7.77
C ILE A 127 -15.63 1.95 -8.33
N ASN A 128 -16.97 1.99 -8.45
CA ASN A 128 -17.68 3.20 -8.90
C ASN A 128 -17.44 4.40 -7.98
N THR A 129 -17.42 4.18 -6.67
CA THR A 129 -17.14 5.23 -5.69
C THR A 129 -15.74 5.82 -5.86
N LEU A 130 -14.73 4.98 -6.11
CA LEU A 130 -13.36 5.43 -6.37
C LEU A 130 -13.25 6.20 -7.69
N MET A 131 -13.88 5.71 -8.76
CA MET A 131 -13.87 6.39 -10.05
C MET A 131 -14.55 7.75 -10.01
N LEU A 132 -15.67 7.89 -9.29
CA LEU A 132 -16.34 9.19 -9.07
C LEU A 132 -15.46 10.20 -8.33
N ARG A 133 -14.46 9.73 -7.58
CA ARG A 133 -13.44 10.56 -6.90
C ARG A 133 -12.18 10.79 -7.76
N ASN A 134 -12.23 10.47 -9.06
CA ASN A 134 -11.10 10.52 -9.98
C ASN A 134 -9.88 9.70 -9.51
N ILE A 135 -10.13 8.54 -8.91
CA ILE A 135 -9.08 7.61 -8.51
C ILE A 135 -9.00 6.49 -9.54
N LYS A 136 -7.80 6.25 -10.09
CA LYS A 136 -7.57 5.14 -11.02
C LYS A 136 -7.73 3.81 -10.28
N VAL A 137 -8.48 2.88 -10.86
CA VAL A 137 -8.75 1.57 -10.25
C VAL A 137 -8.33 0.48 -11.20
N TYR A 138 -7.59 -0.49 -10.68
CA TYR A 138 -7.19 -1.71 -11.37
C TYR A 138 -7.88 -2.90 -10.72
N VAL A 139 -8.18 -3.91 -11.53
CA VAL A 139 -8.84 -5.12 -11.07
C VAL A 139 -7.93 -6.31 -11.33
N HIS A 140 -7.54 -7.00 -10.27
CA HIS A 140 -6.78 -8.25 -10.37
C HIS A 140 -7.68 -9.42 -9.98
N ARG A 141 -7.75 -10.44 -10.83
CA ARG A 141 -8.58 -11.63 -10.62
C ARG A 141 -7.81 -12.69 -9.81
N PRO A 142 -8.50 -13.67 -9.21
CA PRO A 142 -7.82 -14.79 -8.56
C PRO A 142 -6.94 -15.55 -9.57
N THR A 143 -5.66 -15.68 -9.27
CA THR A 143 -4.70 -16.43 -10.10
C THR A 143 -4.86 -17.94 -9.88
N PRO A 144 -5.15 -18.74 -10.91
CA PRO A 144 -5.25 -20.19 -10.80
C PRO A 144 -3.96 -20.81 -10.27
N GLY A 145 -4.08 -21.83 -9.41
CA GLY A 145 -2.93 -22.57 -8.89
C GLY A 145 -2.04 -21.83 -7.89
N TYR A 146 -2.33 -20.56 -7.57
CA TYR A 146 -1.54 -19.79 -6.60
C TYR A 146 -1.68 -20.33 -5.17
N PRO A 147 -0.58 -20.51 -4.40
CA PRO A 147 0.81 -20.15 -4.73
C PRO A 147 1.67 -21.31 -5.24
N THR A 148 1.11 -22.49 -5.50
CA THR A 148 1.89 -23.75 -5.65
C THR A 148 2.20 -24.14 -7.09
N ASP A 149 1.34 -23.80 -8.05
CA ASP A 149 1.53 -24.17 -9.46
C ASP A 149 2.20 -23.03 -10.22
N VAL A 150 3.53 -23.08 -10.29
CA VAL A 150 4.35 -22.04 -10.92
C VAL A 150 4.02 -21.87 -12.41
N ASN A 151 3.72 -22.95 -13.12
CA ASN A 151 3.42 -22.89 -14.55
C ASN A 151 2.09 -22.18 -14.80
N ALA A 152 1.06 -22.48 -14.00
CA ALA A 152 -0.22 -21.78 -14.07
C ALA A 152 -0.12 -20.30 -13.65
N ILE A 153 0.76 -19.98 -12.70
CA ILE A 153 0.97 -18.59 -12.23
C ILE A 153 1.68 -17.76 -13.31
N LEU A 154 2.71 -18.31 -13.95
CA LEU A 154 3.52 -17.63 -14.97
C LEU A 154 2.97 -17.84 -16.40
N SER A 155 1.64 -17.84 -16.56
CA SER A 155 0.98 -17.93 -17.87
C SER A 155 0.13 -16.68 -18.16
N ASP A 156 -0.41 -16.61 -19.39
CA ASP A 156 -1.35 -15.58 -19.83
C ASP A 156 -2.66 -15.61 -19.03
N GLU A 157 -3.08 -16.78 -18.54
CA GLU A 157 -4.24 -16.96 -17.66
C GLU A 157 -3.91 -16.74 -16.18
N GLY A 158 -2.62 -16.77 -15.83
CA GLY A 158 -2.08 -16.51 -14.50
C GLY A 158 -1.89 -15.02 -14.22
N PHE A 159 -0.64 -14.57 -14.12
CA PHE A 159 -0.33 -13.15 -13.98
C PHE A 159 -0.59 -12.34 -15.25
N GLY A 160 -0.56 -12.94 -16.45
CA GLY A 160 -0.85 -12.25 -17.70
C GLY A 160 -2.29 -11.76 -17.83
N ALA A 161 -3.22 -12.34 -17.07
CA ALA A 161 -4.63 -11.96 -17.09
C ALA A 161 -4.91 -10.67 -16.32
N ASN A 162 -3.97 -10.22 -15.48
CA ASN A 162 -4.12 -9.02 -14.68
C ASN A 162 -3.66 -7.79 -15.47
N GLU A 163 -4.43 -6.71 -15.38
CA GLU A 163 -4.02 -5.44 -15.97
C GLU A 163 -2.69 -4.96 -15.38
N TYR A 164 -1.77 -4.60 -16.27
CA TYR A 164 -0.49 -4.03 -15.88
C TYR A 164 -0.67 -2.62 -15.33
N ILE A 165 -0.11 -2.38 -14.14
CA ILE A 165 -0.22 -1.10 -13.47
C ILE A 165 0.91 -0.20 -13.95
N GLU A 166 0.59 0.68 -14.90
CA GLU A 166 1.51 1.66 -15.44
C GLU A 166 1.99 2.62 -14.34
N THR A 167 3.31 2.64 -14.13
CA THR A 167 3.98 3.44 -13.11
C THR A 167 5.25 4.05 -13.70
N THR A 168 5.44 5.34 -13.50
CA THR A 168 6.51 6.12 -14.11
C THR A 168 7.78 6.19 -13.25
N LYS A 169 7.65 6.00 -11.94
CA LYS A 169 8.75 6.13 -10.99
C LYS A 169 9.45 4.81 -10.73
N THR A 170 10.71 4.88 -10.33
CA THR A 170 11.57 3.71 -10.10
C THR A 170 11.19 2.95 -8.82
N LEU A 171 10.56 3.61 -7.86
CA LEU A 171 10.04 2.99 -6.65
C LEU A 171 8.50 3.01 -6.69
N VAL A 172 7.90 1.86 -6.42
CA VAL A 172 6.46 1.69 -6.24
C VAL A 172 6.25 1.10 -4.85
N ILE A 173 5.41 1.76 -4.07
CA ILE A 173 5.08 1.41 -2.68
C ILE A 173 3.67 0.85 -2.63
#